data_AF-A0A401TVF1-F1
#
_entry.id   AF-A0A401TVF1-F1
#
_cell.length_a   1.000
_cell.length_b   1.000
_cell.length_c   1.000
_cell.angle_alpha   90.00
_cell.angle_beta   90.00
_cell.angle_gamma   90.00
#
_symmetry.space_group_name_H-M   'P 1'
#
loop_
_entity.id
_entity.type
_entity.pdbx_description
1 polymer ?
#
loop_
_entity_poly.entity_id
_entity_poly.type
_entity_poly.pdbx_seq_one_letter_code
_entity_poly.pdbx_strand_id
1 'polypeptide(L)'
;MVKRGAGTLTLTGMSSLDWTISAGSLVSSAGRFGGNAAIASGASFTFNQTANAAYAGVLSGNGGFNKTGTGLLNLTGDSSAFSGTTLVQVGTLAVNGLLGGMLDVLAGGRLQGIGTVGSTTVNGTVAPGNSIGTLTIAGSITFNPGSIYEVEINAQGQSDKIVASGTAT
;
A
#
# COMPACT_ATOMS: atom_id res chain seq x y z
N MET A 1 -7.02 -13.66 -15.72
CA MET A 1 -8.09 -12.73 -16.17
C MET A 1 -7.48 -11.46 -16.72
N VAL A 2 -8.15 -10.77 -17.64
CA VAL A 2 -7.65 -9.51 -18.20
C VAL A 2 -8.74 -8.44 -18.16
N LYS A 3 -8.45 -7.30 -17.54
CA LYS A 3 -9.29 -6.10 -17.61
C LYS A 3 -8.78 -5.21 -18.75
N ARG A 4 -9.66 -4.94 -19.72
CA ARG A 4 -9.42 -4.05 -20.88
C ARG A 4 -10.41 -2.88 -20.91
N GLY A 5 -10.17 -1.91 -21.79
CA GLY A 5 -11.02 -0.73 -22.00
C GLY A 5 -10.90 0.32 -20.89
N ALA A 6 -11.25 1.57 -21.20
CA ALA A 6 -11.04 2.72 -20.31
C ALA A 6 -11.93 2.73 -19.05
N GLY A 7 -13.06 1.99 -19.06
CA GLY A 7 -14.01 2.00 -17.95
C GLY A 7 -13.52 1.30 -16.68
N THR A 8 -14.36 1.35 -15.64
CA THR A 8 -14.14 0.68 -14.36
C THR A 8 -14.86 -0.66 -14.32
N LEU A 9 -14.17 -1.71 -13.88
CA LEU A 9 -14.78 -2.99 -13.52
C LEU A 9 -14.72 -3.15 -12.00
N THR A 10 -15.88 -3.38 -11.36
CA THR A 10 -15.95 -3.67 -9.92
C THR A 10 -16.27 -5.14 -9.71
N LEU A 11 -15.42 -5.83 -8.95
CA LEU A 11 -15.65 -7.22 -8.55
C LEU A 11 -16.47 -7.26 -7.27
N THR A 12 -17.66 -7.85 -7.35
CA THR A 12 -18.56 -8.04 -6.20
C THR A 12 -18.48 -9.44 -5.61
N GLY A 13 -18.04 -10.44 -6.39
CA GLY A 13 -17.77 -11.82 -5.95
C GLY A 13 -16.29 -12.10 -5.68
N MET A 14 -16.00 -13.30 -5.16
CA MET A 14 -14.64 -13.78 -4.96
C MET A 14 -13.93 -14.04 -6.30
N SER A 15 -12.64 -13.73 -6.36
CA SER A 15 -11.74 -14.04 -7.47
C SER A 15 -10.39 -14.47 -6.91
N SER A 16 -10.02 -15.73 -7.13
CA SER A 16 -8.70 -16.29 -6.81
C SER A 16 -7.76 -16.34 -8.02
N LEU A 17 -8.19 -15.80 -9.16
CA LEU A 17 -7.42 -15.81 -10.41
C LEU A 17 -6.44 -14.64 -10.44
N ASP A 18 -5.32 -14.82 -11.14
CA ASP A 18 -4.42 -13.72 -11.47
C ASP A 18 -5.04 -12.76 -12.49
N TRP A 19 -4.77 -11.46 -12.35
CA TRP A 19 -5.29 -10.41 -13.22
C TRP A 19 -4.17 -9.61 -13.88
N THR A 20 -4.36 -9.34 -15.17
CA THR A 20 -3.69 -8.25 -15.87
C THR A 20 -4.69 -7.12 -16.08
N ILE A 21 -4.39 -5.92 -15.57
CA ILE A 21 -5.18 -4.72 -15.80
C ILE A 21 -4.47 -3.92 -16.89
N SER A 22 -4.91 -4.10 -18.14
CA SER A 22 -4.27 -3.47 -19.31
C SER A 22 -4.73 -2.03 -19.56
N ALA A 23 -5.93 -1.65 -19.11
CA ALA A 23 -6.48 -0.31 -19.24
C ALA A 23 -7.65 -0.07 -18.26
N GLY A 24 -7.91 1.21 -17.98
CA GLY A 24 -9.00 1.63 -17.09
C GLY A 24 -8.74 1.24 -15.64
N SER A 25 -9.81 0.94 -14.90
CA SER A 25 -9.72 0.61 -13.48
C SER A 25 -10.33 -0.74 -13.14
N LEU A 26 -9.69 -1.48 -12.24
CA LEU A 26 -10.27 -2.61 -11.51
C LEU A 26 -10.52 -2.16 -10.06
N VAL A 27 -11.68 -2.50 -9.51
CA VAL A 27 -12.03 -2.24 -8.11
C VAL A 27 -12.43 -3.54 -7.43
N SER A 28 -11.88 -3.82 -6.25
CA SER A 28 -12.26 -4.97 -5.42
C SER A 28 -12.01 -4.68 -3.93
N SER A 29 -12.05 -5.71 -3.09
CA SER A 29 -11.56 -5.71 -1.71
C SER A 29 -10.70 -6.96 -1.48
N ALA A 30 -9.73 -6.88 -0.59
CA ALA A 30 -8.75 -7.95 -0.37
C ALA A 30 -9.39 -9.26 0.11
N GLY A 31 -10.47 -9.20 0.89
CA GLY A 31 -11.23 -10.38 1.31
C GLY A 31 -11.92 -11.13 0.15
N ARG A 32 -11.91 -10.57 -1.07
CA ARG A 32 -12.49 -11.18 -2.28
C ARG A 32 -11.47 -11.40 -3.39
N PHE A 33 -10.26 -10.88 -3.27
CA PHE A 33 -9.27 -10.93 -4.34
C PHE A 33 -8.01 -11.61 -3.84
N GLY A 34 -7.75 -12.83 -4.33
CA GLY A 34 -6.65 -13.67 -3.86
C GLY A 34 -5.51 -13.89 -4.85
N GLY A 35 -5.70 -13.57 -6.13
CA GLY A 35 -4.66 -13.75 -7.15
C GLY A 35 -3.68 -12.57 -7.20
N ASN A 36 -2.69 -12.66 -8.09
CA ASN A 36 -1.75 -11.57 -8.37
C ASN A 36 -2.40 -10.50 -9.27
N ALA A 37 -1.87 -9.27 -9.25
CA ALA A 37 -2.31 -8.19 -10.11
C ALA A 37 -1.12 -7.51 -10.82
N ALA A 38 -1.08 -7.62 -12.15
CA ALA A 38 -0.18 -6.86 -13.01
C ALA A 38 -0.91 -5.62 -13.55
N ILE A 39 -0.45 -4.42 -13.18
CA ILE A 39 -1.10 -3.15 -13.49
C ILE A 39 -0.28 -2.42 -14.56
N ALA A 40 -0.82 -2.32 -15.77
CA ALA A 40 -0.16 -1.64 -16.87
C ALA A 40 -0.16 -0.11 -16.68
N SER A 41 0.77 0.57 -17.38
CA SER A 41 0.83 2.04 -17.41
C SER A 41 -0.51 2.64 -17.82
N GLY A 42 -0.93 3.69 -17.11
CA GLY A 42 -2.23 4.35 -17.32
C GLY A 42 -3.44 3.57 -16.81
N ALA A 43 -3.26 2.36 -16.30
CA ALA A 43 -4.32 1.59 -15.63
C ALA A 43 -4.22 1.74 -14.10
N SER A 44 -5.28 1.34 -13.40
CA SER A 44 -5.31 1.33 -11.94
C SER A 44 -5.98 0.09 -11.35
N PHE A 45 -5.53 -0.28 -10.15
CA PHE A 45 -6.23 -1.24 -9.29
C PHE A 45 -6.53 -0.58 -7.94
N THR A 46 -7.80 -0.60 -7.54
CA THR A 46 -8.25 -0.02 -6.27
C THR A 46 -8.77 -1.10 -5.35
N PHE A 47 -8.21 -1.18 -4.14
CA PHE A 47 -8.89 -1.84 -3.02
C PHE A 47 -9.74 -0.82 -2.27
N ASN A 48 -11.06 -0.94 -2.42
CA ASN A 48 -12.04 -0.25 -1.57
C ASN A 48 -12.31 -1.11 -0.34
N GLN A 49 -11.55 -0.86 0.71
CA GLN A 49 -11.46 -1.73 1.88
C GLN A 49 -12.24 -1.14 3.05
N THR A 50 -13.45 -1.63 3.30
CA THR A 50 -14.31 -1.15 4.40
C THR A 50 -14.18 -1.97 5.69
N ALA A 51 -13.66 -3.20 5.60
CA ALA A 51 -13.37 -4.08 6.72
C ALA A 51 -11.90 -4.51 6.70
N ASN A 52 -11.32 -4.96 7.80
CA ASN A 52 -9.91 -5.36 7.80
C ASN A 52 -9.71 -6.67 7.02
N ALA A 53 -8.68 -6.74 6.18
CA ALA A 53 -8.34 -7.94 5.43
C ALA A 53 -6.85 -7.98 5.07
N ALA A 54 -6.33 -9.19 4.88
CA ALA A 54 -5.00 -9.42 4.33
C ALA A 54 -5.05 -9.70 2.83
N TYR A 55 -4.00 -9.32 2.12
CA TYR A 55 -3.76 -9.65 0.73
C TYR A 55 -2.34 -10.17 0.57
N ALA A 56 -2.24 -11.45 0.25
CA ALA A 56 -0.97 -12.15 0.06
C ALA A 56 -0.53 -12.22 -1.41
N GLY A 57 -1.39 -11.81 -2.35
CA GLY A 57 -1.05 -11.72 -3.76
C GLY A 57 -0.03 -10.63 -4.03
N VAL A 58 0.62 -10.72 -5.19
CA VAL A 58 1.67 -9.80 -5.62
C VAL A 58 1.10 -8.72 -6.53
N LEU A 59 1.51 -7.47 -6.30
CA LEU A 59 1.32 -6.36 -7.23
C LEU A 59 2.57 -6.23 -8.11
N SER A 60 2.39 -5.96 -9.40
CA SER A 60 3.49 -5.69 -10.33
C SER A 60 3.09 -4.69 -11.41
N GLY A 61 4.07 -4.20 -12.17
CA GLY A 61 3.87 -3.20 -13.22
C GLY A 61 3.99 -1.77 -12.72
N ASN A 62 3.62 -0.82 -13.57
CA ASN A 62 3.87 0.62 -13.40
C ASN A 62 2.59 1.48 -13.43
N GLY A 63 1.41 0.85 -13.38
CA GLY A 63 0.15 1.55 -13.15
C GLY A 63 -0.09 1.95 -11.69
N GLY A 64 -1.24 2.55 -11.42
CA GLY A 64 -1.59 3.03 -10.07
C GLY A 64 -2.22 1.96 -9.18
N PHE A 65 -1.87 1.93 -7.90
CA PHE A 65 -2.55 1.14 -6.88
C PHE A 65 -3.17 2.06 -5.83
N ASN A 66 -4.47 1.92 -5.57
CA ASN A 66 -5.18 2.81 -4.64
C ASN A 66 -5.75 2.02 -3.46
N LYS A 67 -5.45 2.48 -2.25
CA LYS A 67 -6.11 2.03 -1.02
C LYS A 67 -7.13 3.08 -0.58
N THR A 68 -8.42 2.68 -0.61
CA THR A 68 -9.56 3.47 -0.12
C THR A 68 -10.33 2.68 0.93
N GLY A 69 -11.38 3.30 1.49
CA GLY A 69 -12.18 2.72 2.57
C GLY A 69 -11.47 2.74 3.92
N THR A 70 -12.26 2.74 5.00
CA THR A 70 -11.78 2.95 6.37
C THR A 70 -11.04 1.75 6.98
N GLY A 71 -11.17 0.56 6.39
CA GLY A 71 -10.56 -0.66 6.88
C GLY A 71 -9.05 -0.72 6.65
N LEU A 72 -8.41 -1.63 7.38
CA LEU A 72 -7.00 -1.98 7.23
C LEU A 72 -6.81 -2.97 6.07
N LEU A 73 -5.88 -2.65 5.17
CA LEU A 73 -5.34 -3.60 4.20
C LEU A 73 -3.96 -4.05 4.66
N ASN A 74 -3.81 -5.34 4.98
CA ASN A 74 -2.53 -5.94 5.34
C ASN A 74 -1.89 -6.58 4.09
N LEU A 75 -0.88 -5.94 3.51
CA LEU A 75 -0.08 -6.48 2.43
C LEU A 75 1.03 -7.37 3.00
N THR A 76 1.02 -8.65 2.63
CA THR A 76 2.02 -9.62 3.07
C THR A 76 2.83 -10.21 1.92
N GLY A 77 2.39 -10.01 0.67
CA GLY A 77 3.09 -10.48 -0.53
C GLY A 77 4.37 -9.72 -0.83
N ASP A 78 5.22 -10.30 -1.67
CA ASP A 78 6.39 -9.64 -2.23
C ASP A 78 6.02 -8.91 -3.52
N SER A 79 5.73 -7.62 -3.40
CA SER A 79 5.48 -6.70 -4.52
C SER A 79 6.68 -5.80 -4.81
N SER A 80 7.91 -6.29 -4.60
CA SER A 80 9.14 -5.54 -4.91
C SER A 80 9.26 -5.15 -6.38
N ALA A 81 8.67 -5.94 -7.30
CA ALA A 81 8.63 -5.66 -8.73
C ALA A 81 7.55 -4.63 -9.13
N PHE A 82 6.69 -4.19 -8.21
CA PHE A 82 5.80 -3.05 -8.47
C PHE A 82 6.64 -1.78 -8.58
N SER A 83 6.46 -1.03 -9.66
CA SER A 83 7.21 0.20 -9.93
C SER A 83 6.30 1.40 -10.20
N GLY A 84 5.00 1.24 -9.93
CA GLY A 84 4.00 2.29 -10.07
C GLY A 84 3.90 3.15 -8.81
N THR A 85 2.77 3.84 -8.67
CA THR A 85 2.47 4.66 -7.50
C THR A 85 1.35 4.03 -6.68
N THR A 86 1.58 3.88 -5.38
CA THR A 86 0.56 3.55 -4.40
C THR A 86 0.01 4.81 -3.76
N LEU A 87 -1.31 4.99 -3.77
CA LEU A 87 -2.00 6.05 -3.04
C LEU A 87 -2.75 5.46 -1.84
N VAL A 88 -2.38 5.86 -0.63
CA VAL A 88 -3.16 5.58 0.58
C VAL A 88 -4.07 6.76 0.85
N GLN A 89 -5.29 6.69 0.32
CA GLN A 89 -6.22 7.82 0.35
C GLN A 89 -7.00 7.88 1.66
N VAL A 90 -7.49 6.72 2.12
CA VAL A 90 -8.29 6.57 3.33
C VAL A 90 -7.96 5.25 4.04
N GLY A 91 -8.01 5.28 5.37
CA GLY A 91 -7.82 4.11 6.22
C GLY A 91 -6.36 3.70 6.30
N THR A 92 -6.12 2.42 6.57
CA THR A 92 -4.77 1.93 6.87
C THR A 92 -4.25 1.00 5.79
N LEU A 93 -3.03 1.25 5.32
CA LEU A 93 -2.20 0.29 4.60
C LEU A 93 -1.13 -0.22 5.57
N ALA A 94 -1.23 -1.49 5.97
CA ALA A 94 -0.18 -2.17 6.71
C ALA A 94 0.69 -2.96 5.73
N VAL A 95 1.97 -2.60 5.61
CA VAL A 95 2.92 -3.32 4.77
C VAL A 95 3.78 -4.21 5.67
N ASN A 96 3.57 -5.51 5.57
CA ASN A 96 4.31 -6.55 6.27
C ASN A 96 5.05 -7.50 5.30
N GLY A 97 5.01 -7.21 4.00
CA GLY A 97 5.83 -7.80 2.95
C GLY A 97 6.71 -6.74 2.29
N LEU A 98 6.77 -6.77 0.96
CA LEU A 98 7.52 -5.79 0.16
C LEU A 98 6.56 -5.05 -0.79
N LEU A 99 6.72 -3.74 -0.91
CA LEU A 99 5.98 -2.92 -1.86
C LEU A 99 6.93 -1.93 -2.53
N GLY A 100 7.29 -2.18 -3.79
CA GLY A 100 8.12 -1.27 -4.56
C GLY A 100 7.38 0.01 -5.00
N GLY A 101 8.01 0.76 -5.90
CA GLY A 101 7.42 1.96 -6.50
C GLY A 101 7.40 3.17 -5.56
N MET A 102 6.59 4.16 -5.89
CA MET A 102 6.36 5.33 -5.03
C MET A 102 5.14 5.09 -4.14
N LEU A 103 5.14 5.68 -2.95
CA LEU A 103 4.01 5.61 -2.03
C LEU A 103 3.65 7.00 -1.52
N ASP A 104 2.40 7.41 -1.74
CA ASP A 104 1.87 8.65 -1.18
C ASP A 104 0.83 8.33 -0.10
N VAL A 105 1.12 8.72 1.13
CA VAL A 105 0.15 8.70 2.24
C VAL A 105 -0.58 10.04 2.23
N LEU A 106 -1.83 10.05 1.76
CA LEU A 106 -2.63 11.27 1.75
C LEU A 106 -3.16 11.58 3.16
N ALA A 107 -3.72 12.78 3.35
CA ALA A 107 -4.14 13.26 4.67
C ALA A 107 -5.11 12.33 5.43
N GLY A 108 -5.96 11.57 4.73
CA GLY A 108 -6.87 10.59 5.32
C GLY A 108 -6.28 9.17 5.48
N GLY A 109 -5.03 8.98 5.06
CA GLY A 109 -4.34 7.69 5.02
C GLY A 109 -3.39 7.48 6.20
N ARG A 110 -3.19 6.20 6.52
CA ARG A 110 -2.16 5.71 7.44
C ARG A 110 -1.31 4.64 6.77
N LEU A 111 0.01 4.78 6.85
CA LEU A 111 0.96 3.71 6.57
C LEU A 111 1.45 3.10 7.89
N GLN A 112 1.47 1.77 7.98
CA GLN A 112 2.05 1.06 9.11
C GLN A 112 2.72 -0.26 8.71
N GLY A 113 3.29 -0.98 9.67
CA GLY A 113 3.83 -2.33 9.48
C GLY A 113 5.36 -2.40 9.58
N ILE A 114 5.88 -3.61 9.42
CA ILE A 114 7.31 -3.95 9.58
C ILE A 114 8.03 -4.25 8.26
N GLY A 115 7.36 -4.04 7.14
CA GLY A 115 7.86 -4.38 5.81
C GLY A 115 8.76 -3.31 5.19
N THR A 116 8.92 -3.42 3.87
CA THR A 116 9.65 -2.44 3.06
C THR A 116 8.71 -1.80 2.05
N VAL A 117 8.75 -0.47 1.99
CA VAL A 117 8.12 0.33 0.93
C VAL A 117 9.18 1.07 0.12
N GLY A 118 8.88 1.51 -1.10
CA GLY A 118 9.74 2.44 -1.84
C GLY A 118 9.66 3.88 -1.32
N SER A 119 10.20 4.83 -2.08
CA SER A 119 10.20 6.26 -1.70
C SER A 119 8.79 6.73 -1.33
N THR A 120 8.68 7.41 -0.19
CA THR A 120 7.40 7.70 0.45
C THR A 120 7.19 9.20 0.69
N THR A 121 6.07 9.74 0.24
CA THR A 121 5.61 11.08 0.61
C THR A 121 4.49 10.95 1.64
N VAL A 122 4.62 11.66 2.76
CA VAL A 122 3.62 11.67 3.83
C VAL A 122 2.91 13.01 3.84
N ASN A 123 1.58 12.95 3.87
CA ASN A 123 0.66 14.03 4.21
C ASN A 123 -0.34 13.60 5.30
N GLY A 124 -0.44 12.28 5.56
CA GLY A 124 -1.25 11.67 6.61
C GLY A 124 -0.40 11.16 7.77
N THR A 125 -0.68 9.93 8.22
CA THR A 125 0.06 9.30 9.34
C THR A 125 0.99 8.18 8.86
N VAL A 126 2.20 8.11 9.40
CA VAL A 126 3.04 6.91 9.34
C VAL A 126 3.31 6.41 10.76
N ALA A 127 3.14 5.11 10.97
CA ALA A 127 3.27 4.44 12.26
C ALA A 127 3.96 3.09 12.04
N PRO A 128 5.29 3.01 12.10
CA PRO A 128 6.02 1.76 11.94
C PRO A 128 5.53 0.70 12.90
N GLY A 129 5.63 -0.56 12.50
CA GLY A 129 5.34 -1.67 13.38
C GLY A 129 3.88 -2.16 13.41
N ASN A 130 3.69 -3.17 14.25
CA ASN A 130 2.40 -3.74 14.68
C ASN A 130 2.49 -3.93 16.21
N SER A 131 2.69 -2.84 16.97
CA SER A 131 3.61 -2.75 18.11
C SER A 131 5.02 -2.36 17.68
N ILE A 132 5.93 -2.16 18.65
CA ILE A 132 7.29 -1.64 18.42
C ILE A 132 7.99 -2.39 17.28
N GLY A 133 8.32 -1.67 16.21
CA GLY A 133 8.84 -2.25 14.98
C GLY A 133 9.65 -1.28 14.12
N THR A 134 10.07 -1.77 12.96
CA THR A 134 10.84 -0.98 12.00
C THR A 134 10.20 -1.08 10.63
N LEU A 135 9.88 0.07 10.03
CA LEU A 135 9.45 0.19 8.64
C LEU A 135 10.65 0.63 7.79
N THR A 136 10.93 -0.11 6.72
CA THR A 136 12.04 0.24 5.82
C THR A 136 11.54 1.03 4.62
N ILE A 137 12.21 2.13 4.29
CA ILE A 137 12.00 2.92 3.09
C ILE A 137 13.19 2.67 2.16
N ALA A 138 12.97 1.94 1.07
CA ALA A 138 13.94 1.71 0.00
C ALA A 138 14.03 2.95 -0.92
N GLY A 139 14.38 4.08 -0.33
CA GLY A 139 14.39 5.39 -0.96
C GLY A 139 14.36 6.51 0.06
N SER A 140 13.92 7.69 -0.38
CA SER A 140 13.72 8.84 0.50
C SER A 140 12.32 8.83 1.12
N ILE A 141 12.19 9.46 2.28
CA ILE A 141 10.90 9.77 2.90
C ILE A 141 10.77 11.28 3.08
N THR A 142 9.64 11.84 2.67
CA THR A 142 9.34 13.26 2.84
C THR A 142 8.08 13.45 3.68
N PHE A 143 8.17 14.25 4.72
CA PHE A 143 7.07 14.63 5.59
C PHE A 143 6.60 16.05 5.24
N ASN A 144 5.48 16.15 4.52
CA ASN A 144 4.89 17.46 4.25
C ASN A 144 4.27 18.05 5.52
N PRO A 145 4.10 19.39 5.60
CA PRO A 145 3.40 20.03 6.71
C PRO A 145 2.05 19.39 7.01
N GLY A 146 1.80 19.08 8.29
CA GLY A 146 0.58 18.40 8.74
C GLY A 146 0.68 16.87 8.83
N SER A 147 1.78 16.27 8.37
CA SER A 147 2.04 14.84 8.57
C SER A 147 2.23 14.47 10.03
N ILE A 148 1.89 13.22 10.36
CA ILE A 148 2.07 12.65 11.70
C ILE A 148 3.01 11.44 11.61
N TYR A 149 4.06 11.45 12.43
CA TYR A 149 4.85 10.26 12.74
C TYR A 149 4.43 9.77 14.12
N GLU A 150 3.72 8.64 14.16
CA GLU A 150 3.27 8.00 15.39
C GLU A 150 4.29 6.93 15.82
N VAL A 151 4.66 6.94 17.09
CA VAL A 151 5.76 6.13 17.64
C VAL A 151 5.31 5.47 18.93
N GLU A 152 5.42 4.15 18.97
CA GLU A 152 5.31 3.33 20.18
C GLU A 152 6.67 3.25 20.88
N ILE A 153 6.67 3.31 22.22
CA ILE A 153 7.87 3.22 23.07
C ILE A 153 7.61 2.34 24.30
N ASN A 154 8.66 1.76 24.88
CA ASN A 154 8.56 1.04 26.16
C ASN A 154 9.59 1.48 27.21
N ALA A 155 9.44 0.97 28.43
CA ALA A 155 10.30 1.30 29.57
C ALA A 155 11.76 0.83 29.39
N GLN A 156 12.01 -0.06 28.44
CA GLN A 156 13.35 -0.54 28.08
C GLN A 156 14.04 0.37 27.05
N GLY A 157 13.39 1.47 26.64
CA GLY A 157 13.92 2.42 25.68
C GLY A 157 13.84 1.94 24.23
N GLN A 158 13.06 0.89 23.95
CA GLN A 158 12.77 0.47 22.58
C GLN A 158 11.70 1.39 22.00
N SER A 159 11.82 1.71 20.71
CA SER A 159 10.88 2.55 20.00
C SER A 159 10.67 2.07 18.58
N ASP A 160 9.58 2.51 17.97
CA ASP A 160 9.42 2.44 16.52
C ASP A 160 10.54 3.15 15.78
N LYS A 161 10.82 2.68 14.56
CA LYS A 161 11.81 3.24 13.66
C LYS A 161 11.33 3.26 12.23
N ILE A 162 11.69 4.33 11.53
CA ILE A 162 11.74 4.37 10.07
C ILE A 162 13.21 4.30 9.68
N VAL A 163 13.56 3.34 8.81
CA VAL A 163 14.91 3.24 8.24
C VAL A 163 14.82 3.55 6.75
N ALA A 164 15.27 4.75 6.36
CA ALA A 164 15.35 5.15 4.97
C ALA A 164 16.75 4.94 4.42
N SER A 165 16.87 4.37 3.21
CA SER A 165 18.14 4.29 2.49
C SER A 165 18.52 5.60 1.80
N GLY A 166 17.56 6.51 1.63
CA GLY A 166 17.74 7.86 1.10
C GLY A 166 17.60 8.93 2.18
N THR A 167 17.19 10.13 1.77
CA THR A 167 17.01 11.28 2.67
C THR A 167 15.68 11.19 3.42
N ALA A 168 15.67 11.63 4.68
CA ALA A 168 14.45 11.96 5.42
C ALA A 168 14.34 13.49 5.53
N THR A 169 13.26 14.07 5.02
CA THR A 169 13.05 15.53 4.94
C THR A 169 11.68 15.95 5.42
#